data_AF-A0AAV4TMI0-F1
#
_entry.id   AF-A0AAV4TMI0-F1
#
_cell.length_a   1.000
_cell.length_b   1.000
_cell.length_c   1.000
_cell.angle_alpha   90.00
_cell.angle_beta   90.00
_cell.angle_gamma   90.00
#
_symmetry.space_group_name_H-M   'P 1'
#
loop_
_entity.id
_entity.type
_entity.pdbx_description
1 polymer ?
#
loop_
_entity_poly.entity_id
_entity_poly.type
_entity_poly.pdbx_seq_one_letter_code
_entity_poly.pdbx_strand_id
1 'polypeptide(L)'
;MLILHCKDTYRVEKILHLVYIGNFSTLQKGKELTCRINSTLNDKLIVTLKLSVIGDDETLLVRFISSDSEVDSRYFSIKFSVLDSNGDTVTCGEAEAVFHYFAKESVCLLTLTKKEIMKNKCQYLEDDVLSLLYHCNFSTGIVYQEIENTNYGWIPPKTANACLPDLKLAENTTATTNPCAPAVLKRDIELMLHENVLCDVKLQTGAETFPAHCFRDYVVEIRRLNQIYRSNDLDFCLYKWMCSVVLKLFYSTPKMTLAID
;
A
#
# COMPACT_ATOMS: atom_id res chain seq x y z
N MET A 1 -24.04 12.01 -3.94
CA MET A 1 -22.83 11.36 -3.37
C MET A 1 -22.93 9.89 -3.73
N LEU A 2 -22.04 9.40 -4.58
CA LEU A 2 -21.98 7.99 -4.98
C LEU A 2 -21.21 7.23 -3.90
N ILE A 3 -21.80 6.19 -3.30
CA ILE A 3 -21.08 5.29 -2.39
C ILE A 3 -20.98 3.94 -3.10
N LEU A 4 -19.77 3.59 -3.52
CA LEU A 4 -19.46 2.26 -4.05
C LEU A 4 -19.00 1.38 -2.90
N HIS A 5 -19.73 0.30 -2.63
CA HIS A 5 -19.27 -0.75 -1.73
C HIS A 5 -18.55 -1.80 -2.57
N CYS A 6 -17.21 -1.79 -2.50
CA CYS A 6 -16.38 -2.83 -3.09
C CYS A 6 -15.93 -3.78 -1.98
N LYS A 7 -16.07 -5.09 -2.21
CA LYS A 7 -15.53 -6.11 -1.32
C LYS A 7 -14.45 -6.87 -2.06
N ASP A 8 -13.22 -6.59 -1.67
CA ASP A 8 -12.07 -7.32 -2.18
C ASP A 8 -11.76 -8.47 -1.23
N THR A 9 -11.67 -9.69 -1.77
CA THR A 9 -11.17 -10.84 -1.01
C THR A 9 -9.73 -11.13 -1.42
N TYR A 10 -8.82 -11.00 -0.45
CA TYR A 10 -7.41 -11.29 -0.65
C TYR A 10 -7.09 -12.72 -0.21
N ARG A 11 -6.29 -13.43 -1.00
CA ARG A 11 -5.69 -14.68 -0.55
C ARG A 11 -4.48 -14.34 0.30
N VAL A 12 -4.40 -14.99 1.46
CA VAL A 12 -3.28 -14.86 2.39
C VAL A 12 -2.51 -16.17 2.43
N GLU A 13 -1.21 -16.09 2.18
CA GLU A 13 -0.27 -17.16 2.50
C GLU A 13 0.33 -16.92 3.87
N LYS A 14 0.51 -18.00 4.64
CA LYS A 14 1.12 -17.99 5.96
C LYS A 14 2.35 -18.87 5.94
N ILE A 15 3.49 -18.34 6.36
CA ILE A 15 4.75 -19.06 6.44
C ILE A 15 5.25 -18.99 7.87
N LEU A 16 5.57 -20.17 8.41
CA LEU A 16 6.28 -20.33 9.66
C LEU A 16 7.64 -20.96 9.33
N HIS A 17 8.73 -20.27 9.68
CA HIS A 17 10.06 -20.76 9.35
C HIS A 17 11.05 -20.48 10.48
N LEU A 18 11.92 -21.45 10.71
CA LEU A 18 12.97 -21.40 11.73
C LEU A 18 14.33 -21.26 11.05
N VAL A 19 15.09 -20.25 11.45
CA VAL A 19 16.43 -19.96 10.94
C VAL A 19 17.45 -20.09 12.05
N TYR A 20 18.57 -20.74 11.73
CA TYR A 20 19.71 -20.87 12.63
C TYR A 20 20.82 -19.90 12.21
N ILE A 21 21.17 -19.00 13.12
CA ILE A 21 22.22 -18.01 12.93
C ILE A 21 23.45 -18.45 13.73
N GLY A 22 24.37 -19.15 13.07
CA GLY A 22 25.62 -19.59 13.69
C GLY A 22 26.61 -18.46 13.93
N ASN A 23 27.51 -18.66 14.89
CA ASN A 23 28.53 -17.68 15.30
C ASN A 23 27.93 -16.31 15.65
N PHE A 24 26.75 -16.28 16.28
CA PHE A 24 25.99 -15.05 16.54
C PHE A 24 26.80 -14.04 17.37
N SER A 25 27.66 -14.50 18.28
CA SER A 25 28.54 -13.61 19.06
C SER A 25 29.45 -12.76 18.19
N THR A 26 29.86 -13.29 17.03
CA THR A 26 30.75 -12.64 16.07
C THR A 26 30.04 -11.66 15.12
N LEU A 27 28.71 -11.57 15.18
CA LEU A 27 27.93 -10.67 14.34
C LEU A 27 28.26 -9.21 14.67
N GLN A 28 29.03 -8.55 13.80
CA GLN A 28 29.49 -7.17 14.01
C GLN A 28 28.49 -6.15 13.45
N LYS A 29 28.53 -4.93 14.00
CA LYS A 29 27.79 -3.78 13.44
C LYS A 29 28.11 -3.61 11.96
N GLY A 30 27.09 -3.36 11.15
CA GLY A 30 27.22 -3.19 9.70
C GLY A 30 27.36 -4.48 8.88
N LYS A 31 27.49 -5.66 9.51
CA LYS A 31 27.34 -6.94 8.80
C LYS A 31 25.86 -7.31 8.72
N GLU A 32 25.47 -7.88 7.59
CA GLU A 32 24.09 -8.26 7.29
C GLU A 32 24.00 -9.77 7.07
N LEU A 33 23.03 -10.40 7.73
CA LEU A 33 22.61 -11.77 7.48
C LEU A 33 21.36 -11.74 6.62
N THR A 34 21.33 -12.56 5.57
CA THR A 34 20.25 -12.55 4.58
C THR A 34 19.44 -13.84 4.65
N CYS A 35 18.12 -13.73 4.77
CA CYS A 35 17.18 -14.85 4.67
C CYS A 35 16.18 -14.58 3.54
N ARG A 36 15.78 -15.63 2.83
CA ARG A 36 14.84 -15.53 1.71
C ARG A 36 13.49 -16.12 2.13
N ILE A 37 12.42 -15.39 1.86
CA ILE A 37 11.05 -15.87 2.04
C ILE A 37 10.46 -16.11 0.64
N ASN A 38 10.22 -17.37 0.31
CA ASN A 38 9.62 -17.79 -0.94
C ASN A 38 8.13 -18.14 -0.73
N SER A 39 7.32 -17.95 -1.76
CA SER A 39 5.92 -18.41 -1.77
C SER A 39 5.89 -19.93 -1.71
N THR A 40 4.97 -20.47 -0.91
CA THR A 40 4.73 -21.91 -0.85
C THR A 40 4.02 -22.44 -2.09
N LEU A 41 3.38 -21.56 -2.87
CA LEU A 41 2.60 -21.94 -4.04
C LEU A 41 3.45 -22.15 -5.29
N ASN A 42 4.49 -21.35 -5.48
CA ASN A 42 5.28 -21.34 -6.71
C ASN A 42 6.79 -21.16 -6.49
N ASP A 43 7.25 -21.19 -5.23
CA ASP A 43 8.65 -20.98 -4.84
C ASP A 43 9.26 -19.65 -5.33
N LYS A 44 8.43 -18.68 -5.74
CA LYS A 44 8.88 -17.33 -6.12
C LYS A 44 9.35 -16.60 -4.86
N LEU A 45 10.49 -15.93 -4.93
CA LEU A 45 10.97 -15.03 -3.88
C LEU A 45 9.99 -13.87 -3.69
N ILE A 46 9.53 -13.66 -2.46
CA ILE A 46 8.57 -12.60 -2.11
C ILE A 46 9.30 -11.47 -1.39
N VAL A 47 10.00 -11.82 -0.31
CA VAL A 47 10.69 -10.87 0.57
C VAL A 47 12.07 -11.42 0.90
N THR A 48 13.06 -10.54 0.85
CA THR A 48 14.38 -10.78 1.43
C THR A 48 14.44 -10.12 2.79
N LEU A 49 14.74 -10.90 3.83
CA LEU A 49 15.04 -10.41 5.17
C LEU A 49 16.53 -10.13 5.29
N LYS A 50 16.87 -8.98 5.86
CA LYS A 50 18.24 -8.63 6.22
C LYS A 50 18.32 -8.27 7.70
N LEU A 51 18.99 -9.10 8.48
CA LEU A 51 19.25 -8.87 9.90
C LEU A 51 20.62 -8.21 10.06
N SER A 52 20.68 -7.13 10.82
CA SER A 52 21.94 -6.46 11.18
C SER A 52 21.92 -5.93 12.61
N VAL A 53 23.10 -5.65 13.15
CA VAL A 53 23.28 -5.00 14.45
C VAL A 53 23.54 -3.50 14.21
N ILE A 54 22.78 -2.64 14.88
CA ILE A 54 22.88 -1.18 14.76
C ILE A 54 23.02 -0.51 16.13
N GLY A 55 23.49 0.74 16.12
CA GLY A 55 23.59 1.58 17.32
C GLY A 55 24.61 1.07 18.35
N ASP A 56 24.75 1.78 19.45
CA ASP A 56 25.67 1.41 20.54
C ASP A 56 25.09 0.40 21.51
N ASP A 57 23.76 0.33 21.59
CA ASP A 57 23.02 -0.66 22.38
C ASP A 57 22.95 -2.04 21.69
N GLU A 58 23.57 -2.17 20.51
CA GLU A 58 23.56 -3.38 19.69
C GLU A 58 22.13 -3.89 19.39
N THR A 59 21.24 -2.97 19.04
CA THR A 59 19.87 -3.27 18.61
C THR A 59 19.91 -4.10 17.33
N LEU A 60 19.05 -5.13 17.27
CA LEU A 60 18.87 -5.93 16.07
C LEU A 60 17.83 -5.26 15.16
N LEU A 61 18.25 -4.93 13.94
CA LEU A 61 17.39 -4.38 12.88
C LEU A 61 17.12 -5.47 11.84
N VAL A 62 15.85 -5.69 11.54
CA VAL A 62 15.43 -6.51 10.40
C VAL A 62 14.86 -5.61 9.32
N ARG A 63 15.43 -5.68 8.13
CA ARG A 63 14.90 -5.00 6.93
C ARG A 63 14.23 -6.01 6.02
N PHE A 64 13.08 -5.63 5.48
CA PHE A 64 12.27 -6.41 4.56
C PHE A 64 12.35 -5.76 3.20
N ILE A 65 12.84 -6.48 2.19
CA ILE A 65 12.93 -5.98 0.83
C ILE A 65 12.04 -6.82 -0.06
N SER A 66 10.97 -6.22 -0.56
CA SER A 66 10.09 -6.84 -1.55
C SER A 66 10.89 -7.16 -2.80
N SER A 67 10.75 -8.40 -3.27
CA SER A 67 11.39 -8.88 -4.49
C SER A 67 10.50 -8.74 -5.72
N ASP A 68 9.23 -8.35 -5.52
CA ASP A 68 8.26 -8.18 -6.59
C ASP A 68 8.30 -6.73 -7.10
N SER A 69 8.79 -6.54 -8.34
CA SER A 69 8.78 -5.23 -9.00
C SER A 69 7.45 -4.89 -9.66
N GLU A 70 6.57 -5.88 -9.84
CA GLU A 70 5.39 -5.78 -10.72
C GLU A 70 4.04 -5.78 -9.98
N VAL A 71 4.02 -5.85 -8.64
CA VAL A 71 2.76 -5.97 -7.89
C VAL A 71 2.23 -4.61 -7.46
N ASP A 72 0.96 -4.34 -7.77
CA ASP A 72 0.25 -3.08 -7.48
C ASP A 72 0.23 -2.73 -5.98
N SER A 73 0.03 -3.72 -5.11
CA SER A 73 0.30 -3.61 -3.67
C SER A 73 0.25 -4.99 -3.00
N ARG A 74 1.07 -5.22 -1.98
CA ARG A 74 1.10 -6.45 -1.17
C ARG A 74 1.18 -6.09 0.31
N TYR A 75 0.12 -6.37 1.05
CA TYR A 75 0.17 -6.40 2.51
C TYR A 75 1.06 -7.55 2.98
N PHE A 76 1.88 -7.28 3.97
CA PHE A 76 2.81 -8.19 4.63
C PHE A 76 2.80 -7.92 6.13
N SER A 77 2.63 -8.95 6.94
CA SER A 77 2.86 -8.90 8.39
C SER A 77 3.84 -9.98 8.80
N ILE A 78 4.66 -9.70 9.80
CA ILE A 78 5.64 -10.64 10.31
C ILE A 78 5.81 -10.48 11.81
N LYS A 79 5.93 -11.62 12.48
CA LYS A 79 6.26 -11.73 13.90
C LYS A 79 7.54 -12.54 14.06
N PHE A 80 8.46 -12.02 14.86
CA PHE A 80 9.72 -12.67 15.20
C PHE A 80 9.67 -13.22 16.63
N SER A 81 10.29 -14.38 16.82
CA SER A 81 10.51 -14.98 18.13
C SER A 81 11.87 -15.67 18.15
N VAL A 82 12.54 -15.63 19.30
CA VAL A 82 13.73 -16.44 19.56
C VAL A 82 13.29 -17.71 20.27
N LEU A 83 13.85 -18.86 19.89
CA LEU A 83 13.73 -20.09 20.68
C LEU A 83 14.83 -20.09 21.75
N ASP A 84 14.44 -20.33 22.99
CA ASP A 84 15.39 -20.57 24.07
C ASP A 84 15.83 -22.04 24.15
N SER A 85 16.75 -22.34 25.07
CA SER A 85 17.33 -23.67 25.26
C SER A 85 16.35 -24.71 25.81
N ASN A 86 15.17 -24.30 26.30
CA ASN A 86 14.08 -25.20 26.66
C ASN A 86 13.14 -25.47 25.48
N GLY A 87 13.33 -24.76 24.35
CA GLY A 87 12.43 -24.80 23.20
C GLY A 87 11.25 -23.84 23.30
N ASP A 88 11.23 -22.96 24.31
CA ASP A 88 10.18 -21.96 24.47
C ASP A 88 10.43 -20.76 23.55
N THR A 89 9.35 -20.19 23.01
CA THR A 89 9.43 -19.02 22.12
C THR A 89 9.29 -17.72 22.90
N VAL A 90 10.26 -16.80 22.74
CA VAL A 90 10.19 -15.43 23.26
C VAL A 90 9.96 -14.48 22.08
N THR A 91 8.78 -13.84 22.04
CA THR A 91 8.47 -12.84 21.00
C THR A 91 9.43 -11.66 21.10
N CYS A 92 10.07 -11.32 19.99
CA CYS A 92 11.11 -10.30 19.97
C CYS A 92 10.90 -9.23 18.89
N GLY A 93 9.82 -9.25 18.13
CA GLY A 93 9.52 -8.18 17.16
C GLY A 93 8.28 -8.47 16.34
N GLU A 94 7.66 -7.42 15.84
CA GLU A 94 6.51 -7.49 14.95
C GLU A 94 6.53 -6.29 14.00
N ALA A 95 6.09 -6.50 12.77
CA ALA A 95 5.94 -5.42 11.80
C ALA A 95 4.84 -5.73 10.80
N GLU A 96 4.20 -4.67 10.34
CA GLU A 96 3.27 -4.69 9.23
C GLU A 96 3.76 -3.71 8.17
N ALA A 97 3.61 -4.09 6.91
CA ALA A 97 4.04 -3.30 5.77
C ALA A 97 3.07 -3.51 4.59
N VAL A 98 2.87 -2.45 3.81
CA VAL A 98 2.27 -2.54 2.49
C VAL A 98 3.36 -2.25 1.49
N PHE A 99 3.80 -3.27 0.76
CA PHE A 99 4.75 -3.09 -0.33
C PHE A 99 4.01 -2.66 -1.58
N HIS A 100 4.49 -1.60 -2.23
CA HIS A 100 4.02 -1.17 -3.55
C HIS A 100 5.21 -0.65 -4.36
N TYR A 101 4.96 -0.22 -5.60
CA TYR A 101 6.02 0.17 -6.53
C TYR A 101 7.05 1.16 -5.96
N PHE A 102 6.62 2.12 -5.13
CA PHE A 102 7.47 3.14 -4.53
C PHE A 102 7.98 2.79 -3.11
N ALA A 103 7.35 1.85 -2.42
CA ALA A 103 7.73 1.41 -1.08
C ALA A 103 8.07 -0.08 -1.09
N LYS A 104 9.29 -0.39 -1.50
CA LYS A 104 9.80 -1.78 -1.58
C LYS A 104 10.48 -2.25 -0.31
N GLU A 105 10.70 -1.35 0.65
CA GLU A 105 11.44 -1.63 1.87
C GLU A 105 10.64 -1.22 3.11
N SER A 106 10.72 -2.05 4.14
CA SER A 106 10.24 -1.76 5.49
C SER A 106 11.26 -2.25 6.52
N VAL A 107 11.12 -1.82 7.76
CA VAL A 107 12.06 -2.15 8.84
C VAL A 107 11.33 -2.53 10.14
N CYS A 108 11.94 -3.40 10.92
CA CYS A 108 11.49 -3.80 12.27
C CYS A 108 12.70 -3.80 13.20
N LEU A 109 12.55 -3.19 14.37
CA LEU A 109 13.52 -3.30 15.45
C LEU A 109 13.09 -4.44 16.37
N LEU A 110 14.02 -5.36 16.65
CA LEU A 110 13.74 -6.38 17.64
C LEU A 110 13.89 -5.81 19.05
N THR A 111 13.00 -6.22 19.95
CA THR A 111 13.02 -5.85 21.37
C THR A 111 14.19 -6.51 22.11
N LEU A 112 14.60 -7.71 21.70
CA LEU A 112 15.82 -8.34 22.19
C LEU A 112 17.04 -7.77 21.46
N THR A 113 17.91 -7.11 22.21
CA THR A 113 19.21 -6.63 21.70
C THR A 113 20.23 -7.77 21.64
N LYS A 114 21.27 -7.62 20.81
CA LYS A 114 22.40 -8.56 20.80
C LYS A 114 23.03 -8.65 22.19
N LYS A 115 23.20 -7.52 22.88
CA LYS A 115 23.79 -7.45 24.22
C LYS A 115 23.01 -8.27 25.26
N GLU A 116 21.68 -8.23 25.22
CA GLU A 116 20.82 -9.03 26.12
C GLU A 116 20.89 -10.52 25.81
N ILE A 117 20.89 -10.88 24.53
CA ILE A 117 21.06 -12.27 24.07
C ILE A 117 22.42 -12.80 24.55
N MET A 118 23.49 -12.02 24.36
CA MET A 118 24.85 -12.38 24.79
C MET A 118 24.99 -12.48 26.31
N LYS A 119 24.30 -11.61 27.07
CA LYS A 119 24.28 -11.68 28.54
C LYS A 119 23.61 -12.97 29.02
N ASN A 120 22.61 -13.47 28.29
CA ASN A 120 21.87 -14.69 28.60
C ASN A 120 22.23 -15.82 27.64
N LYS A 121 23.52 -15.99 27.32
CA LYS A 121 24.02 -16.94 26.32
C LYS A 121 23.49 -18.36 26.52
N CYS A 122 23.51 -18.88 27.75
CA CYS A 122 23.04 -20.23 28.05
C CYS A 122 21.53 -20.44 27.80
N GLN A 123 20.76 -19.35 27.74
CA GLN A 123 19.33 -19.39 27.46
C GLN A 123 19.06 -19.31 25.95
N TYR A 124 19.76 -18.45 25.21
CA TYR A 124 19.38 -18.13 23.82
C TYR A 124 20.36 -18.64 22.74
N LEU A 125 21.54 -19.13 23.13
CA LEU A 125 22.65 -19.43 22.20
C LEU A 125 23.29 -20.78 22.52
N GLU A 126 22.61 -21.86 22.18
CA GLU A 126 23.22 -23.20 22.15
C GLU A 126 24.33 -23.22 21.09
N ASP A 127 25.56 -23.53 21.49
CA ASP A 127 26.75 -23.53 20.62
C ASP A 127 26.97 -22.25 19.80
N ASP A 128 26.63 -21.09 20.38
CA ASP A 128 26.69 -19.78 19.69
C ASP A 128 25.76 -19.65 18.47
N VAL A 129 24.72 -20.48 18.41
CA VAL A 129 23.68 -20.47 17.38
C VAL A 129 22.42 -19.82 17.94
N LEU A 130 21.96 -18.74 17.30
CA LEU A 130 20.65 -18.15 17.59
C LEU A 130 19.57 -18.79 16.72
N SER A 131 18.55 -19.34 17.35
CA SER A 131 17.38 -19.92 16.70
C SER A 131 16.28 -18.85 16.55
N LEU A 132 16.16 -18.26 15.37
CA LEU A 132 15.18 -17.22 15.05
C LEU A 132 13.98 -17.81 14.30
N LEU A 133 12.83 -17.85 14.96
CA LEU A 133 11.54 -18.21 14.39
C LEU A 133 10.86 -16.96 13.84
N TYR A 134 10.30 -17.04 12.65
CA TYR A 134 9.38 -16.02 12.17
C TYR A 134 8.10 -16.62 11.60
N HIS A 135 7.00 -15.92 11.85
CA HIS A 135 5.69 -16.18 11.28
C HIS A 135 5.31 -14.98 10.43
N CYS A 136 5.21 -15.17 9.11
CA CYS A 136 4.79 -14.11 8.21
C CYS A 136 3.49 -14.46 7.49
N ASN A 137 2.69 -13.43 7.25
CA ASN A 137 1.49 -13.47 6.44
C ASN A 137 1.66 -12.48 5.31
N PHE A 138 1.28 -12.85 4.10
CA PHE A 138 1.27 -11.90 2.99
C PHE A 138 0.12 -12.17 2.04
N SER A 139 -0.36 -11.09 1.44
CA SER A 139 -1.37 -11.15 0.39
C SER A 139 -0.73 -11.62 -0.92
N THR A 140 -1.31 -12.63 -1.55
CA THR A 140 -0.84 -13.11 -2.87
C THR A 140 -1.52 -12.39 -4.03
N GLY A 141 -2.39 -11.42 -3.74
CA GLY A 141 -3.22 -10.71 -4.70
C GLY A 141 -4.72 -10.87 -4.43
N ILE A 142 -5.51 -10.20 -5.25
CA ILE A 142 -6.97 -10.24 -5.22
C ILE A 142 -7.44 -11.57 -5.81
N VAL A 143 -8.22 -12.33 -5.06
CA VAL A 143 -8.86 -13.57 -5.54
C VAL A 143 -10.17 -13.25 -6.24
N TYR A 144 -10.89 -12.26 -5.71
CA TYR A 144 -12.23 -11.92 -6.14
C TYR A 144 -12.54 -10.46 -5.85
N GLN A 145 -13.08 -9.76 -6.84
CA GLN A 145 -13.55 -8.39 -6.75
C GLN A 145 -14.97 -8.36 -7.29
N GLU A 146 -15.95 -8.26 -6.38
CA GLU A 146 -17.36 -8.11 -6.74
C GLU A 146 -17.86 -6.77 -6.22
N ILE A 147 -18.52 -6.04 -7.11
CA ILE A 147 -19.22 -4.82 -6.74
C ILE A 147 -20.53 -5.28 -6.10
N GLU A 148 -20.54 -5.41 -4.76
CA GLU A 148 -21.70 -5.95 -4.03
C GLU A 148 -22.94 -5.07 -4.20
N ASN A 149 -22.77 -3.75 -4.36
CA ASN A 149 -23.89 -2.86 -4.64
C ASN A 149 -23.46 -1.48 -5.19
N THR A 150 -24.16 -0.98 -6.20
CA THR A 150 -24.08 0.42 -6.64
C THR A 150 -25.36 1.14 -6.27
N ASN A 151 -25.43 1.69 -5.05
CA ASN A 151 -26.60 2.47 -4.64
C ASN A 151 -26.51 3.89 -5.20
N TYR A 152 -27.25 4.15 -6.28
CA TYR A 152 -27.50 5.49 -6.82
C TYR A 152 -28.56 6.19 -5.98
N GLY A 153 -28.18 6.67 -4.80
CA GLY A 153 -29.03 7.54 -3.99
C GLY A 153 -28.87 9.00 -4.39
N TRP A 154 -29.67 9.49 -5.34
CA TRP A 154 -30.00 10.92 -5.34
C TRP A 154 -30.84 11.15 -4.09
N ILE A 155 -30.24 11.68 -3.02
CA ILE A 155 -31.01 12.21 -1.90
C ILE A 155 -31.48 13.59 -2.36
N PRO A 156 -32.76 13.79 -2.74
CA PRO A 156 -33.22 15.12 -3.05
C PRO A 156 -33.10 15.91 -1.74
N PRO A 157 -32.57 17.14 -1.76
CA PRO A 157 -32.67 17.99 -0.60
C PRO A 157 -34.14 18.03 -0.19
N LYS A 158 -34.44 17.73 1.08
CA LYS A 158 -35.79 17.81 1.64
C LYS A 158 -36.39 19.14 1.18
N THR A 159 -37.39 19.04 0.32
CA THR A 159 -38.02 20.16 -0.38
C THR A 159 -38.43 21.25 0.60
N ALA A 160 -37.90 22.46 0.41
CA ALA A 160 -38.68 23.66 0.64
C ALA A 160 -39.50 23.89 -0.64
N ASN A 161 -40.78 23.52 -0.55
CA ASN A 161 -41.93 23.89 -1.40
C ASN A 161 -41.67 24.81 -2.59
N ALA A 162 -41.91 24.32 -3.82
CA ALA A 162 -42.55 25.10 -4.87
C ALA A 162 -43.12 24.19 -5.97
N CYS A 163 -44.45 24.21 -6.05
CA CYS A 163 -45.34 23.91 -7.18
C CYS A 163 -44.69 23.88 -8.58
N LEU A 164 -45.01 22.84 -9.38
CA LEU A 164 -45.41 22.90 -10.81
C LEU A 164 -45.75 21.46 -11.31
N PRO A 165 -46.59 21.29 -12.36
CA PRO A 165 -47.59 20.23 -12.42
C PRO A 165 -47.27 19.05 -13.36
N ASP A 166 -47.90 17.92 -13.04
CA ASP A 166 -48.20 16.72 -13.84
C ASP A 166 -47.52 16.57 -15.21
N LEU A 167 -46.43 15.78 -15.24
CA LEU A 167 -46.00 15.05 -16.43
C LEU A 167 -46.44 13.60 -16.29
N LYS A 168 -47.47 13.24 -17.06
CA LYS A 168 -48.01 11.89 -17.19
C LYS A 168 -46.90 10.92 -17.64
N LEU A 169 -46.61 9.94 -16.80
CA LEU A 169 -45.79 8.78 -17.11
C LEU A 169 -46.55 7.90 -18.12
N ALA A 170 -46.09 7.88 -19.37
CA ALA A 170 -46.50 6.85 -20.33
C ALA A 170 -45.56 5.66 -20.15
N GLU A 171 -46.10 4.56 -19.63
CA GLU A 171 -45.51 3.24 -19.73
C GLU A 171 -45.37 2.88 -21.22
N ASN A 172 -44.14 2.73 -21.69
CA ASN A 172 -43.84 1.95 -22.87
C ASN A 172 -42.55 1.16 -22.63
N THR A 173 -42.76 -0.12 -22.36
CA THR A 173 -41.75 -1.17 -22.33
C THR A 173 -41.13 -1.32 -23.71
N THR A 174 -39.89 -0.88 -23.88
CA THR A 174 -38.98 -1.48 -24.86
C THR A 174 -37.63 -1.67 -24.22
N ALA A 175 -37.14 -2.91 -24.29
CA ALA A 175 -35.81 -3.32 -23.87
C ALA A 175 -34.75 -2.48 -24.60
N THR A 176 -34.19 -1.51 -23.90
CA THR A 176 -33.05 -0.72 -24.38
C THR A 176 -31.87 -1.05 -23.49
N THR A 177 -30.89 -1.72 -24.09
CA THR A 177 -29.53 -1.99 -23.58
C THR A 177 -29.12 -1.05 -22.45
N ASN A 178 -29.00 -1.59 -21.23
CA ASN A 178 -28.37 -0.91 -20.10
C ASN A 178 -26.99 -0.40 -20.56
N PRO A 179 -26.73 0.92 -20.56
CA PRO A 179 -25.40 1.44 -20.86
C PRO A 179 -24.43 0.82 -19.85
N CYS A 180 -23.36 0.22 -20.37
CA CYS A 180 -22.27 -0.33 -19.58
C CYS A 180 -21.86 0.72 -18.52
N ALA A 181 -21.99 0.39 -17.23
CA ALA A 181 -21.71 1.29 -16.09
C ALA A 181 -20.39 2.10 -16.18
N PRO A 182 -19.29 1.59 -16.79
CA PRO A 182 -18.07 2.37 -17.00
C PRO A 182 -18.22 3.62 -17.88
N ALA A 183 -19.14 3.60 -18.86
CA ALA A 183 -19.32 4.72 -19.79
C ALA A 183 -20.05 5.91 -19.13
N VAL A 184 -20.98 5.62 -18.22
CA VAL A 184 -21.70 6.64 -17.45
C VAL A 184 -20.76 7.29 -16.43
N LEU A 185 -20.01 6.48 -15.67
CA LEU A 185 -19.05 6.97 -14.68
C LEU A 185 -17.96 7.86 -15.31
N LYS A 186 -17.43 7.46 -16.48
CA LYS A 186 -16.45 8.27 -17.21
C LYS A 186 -17.01 9.64 -17.57
N ARG A 187 -18.24 9.68 -18.09
CA ARG A 187 -18.92 10.92 -18.47
C ARG A 187 -19.16 11.80 -17.24
N ASP A 188 -19.56 11.22 -16.12
CA ASP A 188 -19.82 11.97 -14.88
C ASP A 188 -18.52 12.58 -14.33
N ILE A 189 -17.41 11.85 -14.35
CA ILE A 189 -16.09 12.37 -13.95
C ILE A 189 -15.62 13.48 -14.89
N GLU A 190 -15.80 13.31 -16.21
CA GLU A 190 -15.47 14.33 -17.21
C GLU A 190 -16.30 15.60 -17.00
N LEU A 191 -17.58 15.47 -16.66
CA LEU A 191 -18.46 16.59 -16.32
C LEU A 191 -18.03 17.29 -15.03
N MET A 192 -17.71 16.54 -13.97
CA MET A 192 -17.22 17.13 -12.71
C MET A 192 -15.96 17.97 -12.93
N LEU A 193 -15.04 17.49 -13.77
CA LEU A 193 -13.82 18.21 -14.14
C LEU A 193 -14.13 19.45 -15.00
N HIS A 194 -15.01 19.33 -15.99
CA HIS A 194 -15.35 20.44 -16.88
C HIS A 194 -16.16 21.53 -16.18
N GLU A 195 -17.02 21.16 -15.24
CA GLU A 195 -17.89 22.07 -14.50
C GLU A 195 -17.26 22.60 -13.20
N ASN A 196 -16.05 22.14 -12.85
CA ASN A 196 -15.34 22.49 -11.61
C ASN A 196 -16.16 22.19 -10.33
N VAL A 197 -16.92 21.09 -10.34
CA VAL A 197 -17.88 20.75 -9.28
C VAL A 197 -17.22 19.83 -8.25
N LEU A 198 -17.17 20.26 -6.99
CA LEU A 198 -16.52 19.59 -5.83
C LEU A 198 -14.98 19.69 -5.78
N CYS A 199 -14.38 20.70 -6.39
CA CYS A 199 -12.93 20.91 -6.31
C CYS A 199 -12.53 21.34 -4.89
N ASP A 200 -11.65 20.58 -4.27
CA ASP A 200 -11.16 20.78 -2.89
C ASP A 200 -9.71 21.28 -2.86
N VAL A 201 -9.04 21.35 -4.01
CA VAL A 201 -7.70 21.92 -4.16
C VAL A 201 -7.58 22.80 -5.40
N LYS A 202 -6.55 23.64 -5.43
CA LYS A 202 -6.17 24.45 -6.58
C LYS A 202 -4.73 24.12 -7.00
N LEU A 203 -4.53 23.84 -8.27
CA LEU A 203 -3.23 23.66 -8.89
C LEU A 203 -2.78 25.00 -9.48
N GLN A 204 -1.71 25.58 -8.95
CA GLN A 204 -1.19 26.85 -9.44
C GLN A 204 0.03 26.61 -10.34
N THR A 205 -0.03 27.03 -11.61
CA THR A 205 1.14 27.18 -12.48
C THR A 205 1.73 28.58 -12.35
N GLY A 206 2.88 28.83 -12.96
CA GLY A 206 3.49 30.16 -12.96
C GLY A 206 2.60 31.31 -13.46
N ALA A 207 1.57 31.03 -14.26
CA ALA A 207 0.67 32.04 -14.82
C ALA A 207 -0.81 31.86 -14.45
N GLU A 208 -1.23 30.65 -14.07
CA GLU A 208 -2.65 30.31 -14.00
C GLU A 208 -2.97 29.42 -12.78
N THR A 209 -4.23 29.39 -12.37
CA THR A 209 -4.70 28.55 -11.27
C THR A 209 -5.88 27.71 -11.76
N PHE A 210 -5.78 26.41 -11.57
CA PHE A 210 -6.77 25.42 -12.01
C PHE A 210 -7.42 24.77 -10.79
N PRO A 211 -8.75 24.75 -10.71
CA PRO A 211 -9.43 23.97 -9.68
C PRO A 211 -9.23 22.47 -9.97
N ALA A 212 -9.05 21.66 -8.92
CA ALA A 212 -8.83 20.23 -9.04
C ALA A 212 -9.42 19.47 -7.84
N HIS A 213 -9.53 18.15 -8.02
CA HIS A 213 -9.96 17.22 -6.97
C HIS A 213 -8.76 16.50 -6.36
N CYS A 214 -8.72 16.44 -5.03
CA CYS A 214 -7.71 15.77 -4.23
C CYS A 214 -8.34 14.60 -3.50
N PHE A 215 -8.12 13.39 -3.98
CA PHE A 215 -8.53 12.20 -3.24
C PHE A 215 -7.60 12.06 -2.02
N ARG A 216 -8.11 12.40 -0.84
CA ARG A 216 -7.35 12.60 0.42
C ARG A 216 -6.42 11.44 0.81
N ASP A 217 -6.70 10.21 0.35
CA ASP A 217 -5.86 9.04 0.65
C ASP A 217 -4.54 8.98 -0.16
N TYR A 218 -4.37 9.84 -1.16
CA TYR A 218 -3.17 9.88 -2.03
C TYR A 218 -2.25 11.10 -1.78
N VAL A 219 -2.65 12.03 -0.91
CA VAL A 219 -2.01 13.36 -0.77
C VAL A 219 -0.65 13.29 -0.07
N VAL A 220 -0.44 12.30 0.80
CA VAL A 220 0.85 12.06 1.46
C VAL A 220 1.91 11.60 0.43
N GLU A 221 1.49 10.95 -0.64
CA GLU A 221 2.38 10.37 -1.67
C GLU A 221 2.89 11.42 -2.66
N ILE A 222 2.09 12.44 -3.01
CA ILE A 222 2.45 13.45 -4.04
C ILE A 222 3.63 14.33 -3.60
N ARG A 223 3.75 14.66 -2.30
CA ARG A 223 4.92 15.40 -1.79
C ARG A 223 6.20 14.57 -1.86
N ARG A 224 6.11 13.25 -1.69
CA ARG A 224 7.25 12.31 -1.83
C ARG A 224 7.62 12.09 -3.30
N LEU A 225 6.63 11.94 -4.18
CA LEU A 225 6.86 11.72 -5.62
C LEU A 225 7.54 12.93 -6.30
N ASN A 226 7.22 14.16 -5.88
CA ASN A 226 7.90 15.37 -6.37
C ASN A 226 9.41 15.42 -6.00
N GLN A 227 9.84 14.67 -4.99
CA GLN A 227 11.24 14.57 -4.58
C GLN A 227 11.99 13.44 -5.31
N ILE A 228 11.26 12.46 -5.86
CA ILE A 228 11.79 11.24 -6.51
C ILE A 228 11.90 11.40 -8.04
N TYR A 229 11.07 12.23 -8.68
CA TYR A 229 10.99 12.39 -10.14
C TYR A 229 12.14 13.16 -10.84
N ARG A 230 13.32 13.28 -10.22
CA ARG A 230 14.54 13.85 -10.86
C ARG A 230 15.37 12.82 -11.65
N SER A 231 14.91 11.58 -11.82
CA SER A 231 15.59 10.59 -12.65
C SER A 231 14.59 9.87 -13.56
N ASN A 232 14.84 9.95 -14.87
CA ASN A 232 14.02 9.40 -15.97
C ASN A 232 13.85 7.88 -15.91
N ASP A 233 12.62 7.37 -16.02
CA ASP A 233 12.18 6.38 -17.05
C ASP A 233 10.68 6.04 -16.91
N LEU A 234 10.06 5.58 -18.00
CA LEU A 234 8.60 5.54 -18.25
C LEU A 234 7.99 4.11 -18.29
N ASP A 235 6.64 4.07 -18.14
CA ASP A 235 5.63 3.00 -18.40
C ASP A 235 5.10 2.16 -17.19
N PHE A 236 3.79 1.81 -16.98
CA PHE A 236 2.63 1.61 -17.88
C PHE A 236 1.19 1.74 -17.24
N CYS A 237 0.24 2.13 -18.12
CA CYS A 237 -1.23 2.02 -18.29
C CYS A 237 -2.39 2.32 -17.30
N LEU A 238 -2.51 1.93 -16.02
CA LEU A 238 -3.74 2.33 -15.24
C LEU A 238 -3.56 3.70 -14.57
N TYR A 239 -2.34 3.94 -14.08
CA TYR A 239 -1.83 5.25 -13.69
C TYR A 239 -1.95 6.25 -14.85
N LYS A 240 -1.80 5.82 -16.11
CA LYS A 240 -1.88 6.69 -17.29
C LYS A 240 -3.27 7.29 -17.54
N TRP A 241 -4.37 6.77 -17.01
CA TRP A 241 -5.68 7.43 -17.20
C TRP A 241 -5.92 8.52 -16.14
N MET A 242 -5.76 8.18 -14.86
CA MET A 242 -5.84 9.16 -13.76
C MET A 242 -4.74 10.21 -13.89
N CYS A 243 -3.54 9.80 -14.25
CA CYS A 243 -2.44 10.69 -14.55
C CYS A 243 -2.47 11.25 -15.97
N SER A 244 -3.28 10.83 -16.95
CA SER A 244 -3.39 11.61 -18.22
C SER A 244 -4.34 12.80 -18.06
N VAL A 245 -5.30 12.74 -17.15
CA VAL A 245 -6.11 13.91 -16.77
C VAL A 245 -5.22 14.91 -16.03
N VAL A 246 -4.36 14.42 -15.13
CA VAL A 246 -3.36 15.25 -14.44
C VAL A 246 -2.24 15.69 -15.39
N LEU A 247 -1.61 14.81 -16.19
CA LEU A 247 -0.47 15.14 -17.06
C LEU A 247 -0.82 15.96 -18.30
N LYS A 248 -2.06 15.95 -18.81
CA LYS A 248 -2.46 16.93 -19.84
C LYS A 248 -2.36 18.37 -19.33
N LEU A 249 -2.48 18.60 -18.02
CA LEU A 249 -2.19 19.89 -17.38
C LEU A 249 -0.69 20.10 -17.14
N PHE A 250 0.11 19.04 -16.94
CA PHE A 250 1.56 19.16 -16.67
C PHE A 250 2.43 19.41 -17.92
N TYR A 251 2.03 18.98 -19.12
CA TYR A 251 2.90 19.09 -20.32
C TYR A 251 2.84 20.44 -21.06
N SER A 252 2.05 21.42 -20.61
CA SER A 252 1.93 22.72 -21.31
C SER A 252 2.63 23.89 -20.61
N THR A 253 3.12 23.76 -19.36
CA THR A 253 3.66 24.91 -18.62
C THR A 253 4.71 24.52 -17.58
N PRO A 254 5.85 25.22 -17.46
CA PRO A 254 6.86 24.93 -16.46
C PRO A 254 6.51 25.56 -15.10
N LYS A 255 6.70 24.75 -14.04
CA LYS A 255 6.54 25.03 -12.60
C LYS A 255 5.09 25.14 -12.11
N MET A 256 4.72 24.17 -11.27
CA MET A 256 3.43 24.10 -10.58
C MET A 256 3.67 23.96 -9.07
N THR A 257 2.91 24.70 -8.26
CA THR A 257 2.96 24.66 -6.78
C THR A 257 1.56 24.32 -6.28
N LEU A 258 1.46 23.40 -5.32
CA LEU A 258 0.18 23.02 -4.69
C LEU A 258 -0.11 23.97 -3.53
N ALA A 259 -1.18 24.75 -3.64
CA ALA A 259 -1.74 25.52 -2.54
C ALA A 259 -2.96 24.78 -1.98
N ILE A 260 -2.98 24.56 -0.67
CA ILE A 260 -4.10 23.95 0.06
C ILE A 260 -4.74 25.09 0.85
N ASP A 261 -6.01 25.38 0.57
CA ASP A 261 -6.83 26.33 1.33
C ASP A 261 -7.29 25.70 2.67
#